data_AF-A0A2X3D9N1-F1
#
_entry.id   AF-A0A2X3D9N1-F1
#
_cell.length_a   1.000
_cell.length_b   1.000
_cell.length_c   1.000
_cell.angle_alpha   90.00
_cell.angle_beta   90.00
_cell.angle_gamma   90.00
#
_symmetry.space_group_name_H-M   'P 1'
#
loop_
_entity.id
_entity.type
_entity.pdbx_description
1 polymer ?
#
loop_
_entity_poly.entity_id
_entity_poly.type
_entity_poly.pdbx_seq_one_letter_code
_entity_poly.pdbx_strand_id
1 'polypeptide(L)' 'MDGAEAKIAAQAQAAGASSYKITEAFTGNRVHMTAELNK' A
#
# COMPACT_ATOMS: atom_id res chain seq x y z
N MET A 1 -5.42 12.85 -1.89
CA MET A 1 -4.28 11.92 -1.93
C MET A 1 -4.65 10.56 -1.32
N ASP A 2 -5.95 10.28 -1.19
CA ASP A 2 -6.48 9.32 -0.22
C ASP A 2 -6.73 7.93 -0.83
N GLY A 3 -6.85 7.85 -2.16
CA GLY A 3 -7.27 6.62 -2.83
C GLY A 3 -6.21 5.53 -2.87
N ALA A 4 -4.94 5.88 -2.76
CA ALA A 4 -3.85 4.92 -2.83
C ALA A 4 -3.51 4.32 -1.48
N GLU A 5 -3.33 5.17 -0.47
CA GLU A 5 -3.12 4.73 0.91
C GLU A 5 -4.30 3.90 1.42
N ALA A 6 -5.55 4.28 1.09
CA ALA A 6 -6.72 3.48 1.45
C ALA A 6 -6.72 2.09 0.81
N LYS A 7 -6.24 1.95 -0.44
CA LYS A 7 -6.15 0.65 -1.11
C LYS A 7 -5.08 -0.24 -0.46
N ILE A 8 -3.95 0.34 -0.11
CA ILE A 8 -2.86 -0.37 0.55
C ILE A 8 -3.30 -0.82 1.95
N ALA A 9 -3.95 0.06 2.72
CA ALA A 9 -4.50 -0.28 4.03
C ALA A 9 -5.58 -1.36 3.94
N ALA A 10 -6.46 -1.30 2.94
CA ALA A 10 -7.46 -2.34 2.70
C ALA A 10 -6.81 -3.68 2.34
N GLN A 11 -5.79 -3.70 1.49
CA GLN A 11 -5.03 -4.90 1.17
C GLN A 11 -4.27 -5.44 2.39
N ALA A 12 -3.68 -4.57 3.20
CA ALA A 12 -2.99 -4.92 4.44
C ALA A 12 -3.94 -5.59 5.44
N GLN A 13 -5.08 -4.97 5.68
CA GLN A 13 -6.10 -5.47 6.59
C GLN A 13 -6.71 -6.78 6.07
N ALA A 14 -6.97 -6.89 4.77
CA ALA A 14 -7.45 -8.14 4.14
C ALA A 14 -6.41 -9.28 4.21
N ALA A 15 -5.12 -8.96 4.13
CA ALA A 15 -4.03 -9.92 4.34
C ALA A 15 -3.79 -10.25 5.83
N GLY A 16 -4.42 -9.53 6.76
CA GLY A 16 -4.23 -9.68 8.20
C GLY A 16 -2.86 -9.19 8.67
N ALA A 17 -2.32 -8.15 8.02
CA ALA A 17 -1.11 -7.47 8.43
C ALA A 17 -1.40 -6.47 9.55
N SER A 18 -0.62 -6.52 10.62
CA SER A 18 -0.72 -5.61 11.77
C SER A 18 -0.15 -4.22 11.45
N SER A 19 0.74 -4.14 10.46
CA SER A 19 1.31 -2.89 9.99
C SER A 19 1.67 -2.99 8.51
N TYR A 20 1.60 -1.87 7.79
CA TYR A 20 2.01 -1.78 6.41
C TYR A 20 2.99 -0.63 6.23
N LYS A 21 3.99 -0.82 5.39
CA LYS A 21 4.95 0.22 5.04
C LYS A 21 5.07 0.31 3.53
N ILE A 22 4.79 1.49 3.00
CA ILE A 22 5.01 1.78 1.58
C ILE A 22 6.52 1.79 1.36
N THR A 23 7.01 0.86 0.57
CA THR A 23 8.43 0.75 0.22
C THR A 23 8.74 1.36 -1.13
N GLU A 24 7.74 1.40 -2.00
CA GLU A 24 7.85 2.01 -3.32
C GLU A 24 6.57 2.76 -3.67
N ALA A 25 6.72 4.02 -4.06
CA ALA A 25 5.64 4.82 -4.63
C ALA A 25 6.12 5.36 -5.98
N PHE A 26 5.64 4.74 -7.05
CA PHE A 26 5.98 5.13 -8.42
C PHE A 26 4.85 5.97 -9.01
N THR A 27 5.15 7.23 -9.32
CA THR A 27 4.18 8.23 -9.79
C THR A 27 4.51 8.75 -11.19
N GLY A 28 5.17 7.93 -12.01
CA GLY A 28 5.55 8.27 -13.40
C GLY A 28 4.42 8.03 -14.41
N ASN A 29 4.78 7.63 -15.64
CA ASN A 29 3.83 7.38 -16.73
C ASN A 29 2.76 6.29 -16.42
N ARG A 30 2.99 5.47 -15.39
CA ARG A 30 1.97 4.67 -14.70
C ARG A 30 2.16 4.86 -13.20
N VAL A 31 1.05 5.04 -12.49
CA VAL A 31 1.04 5.07 -11.02
C VAL A 31 0.94 3.64 -10.49
N HIS A 32 1.95 3.20 -9.74
CA HIS A 32 1.89 1.98 -8.95
C HIS A 32 2.53 2.23 -7.59
N MET A 33 1.94 1.63 -6.56
CA MET A 33 2.47 1.68 -5.20
C MET A 33 2.63 0.26 -4.68
N THR A 34 3.78 0.01 -4.07
CA THR A 34 4.17 -1.25 -3.47
C THR A 34 4.32 -1.03 -1.98
N ALA A 35 3.70 -1.89 -1.19
CA ALA A 35 3.80 -1.85 0.26
C ALA A 35 4.14 -3.24 0.79
N GLU A 36 5.03 -3.26 1.77
CA GLU A 36 5.32 -4.45 2.55
C GLU A 36 4.35 -4.56 3.71
N LEU A 37 3.73 -5.73 3.81
CA LEU A 37 2.74 -6.08 4.81
C LEU A 37 3.43 -6.87 5.91
N ASN A 38 3.47 -6.33 7.13
CA ASN A 38 4.08 -6.96 8.30
C ASN A 38 2.97 -7.43 9.25
N LYS A 39 3.06 -8.67 9.72
CA LYS A 39 2.09 -9.27 10.64
C LYS A 39 2.62 -9.27 12.07
#